data_AF-A0A5S9X988-F1
#
_entry.id   AF-A0A5S9X988-F1
#
_cell.length_a   1.000
_cell.length_b   1.000
_cell.length_c   1.000
_cell.angle_alpha   90.00
_cell.angle_beta   90.00
_cell.angle_gamma   90.00
#
_symmetry.space_group_name_H-M   'P 1'
#
loop_
_entity.id
_entity.type
_entity.pdbx_description
1 polymer ?
#
loop_
_entity_poly.entity_id
_entity_poly.type
_entity_poly.pdbx_seq_one_letter_code
_entity_poly.pdbx_strand_id
1 'polypeptide(L)'
;MKNSSLLFILIVVFVISSSENGIMIGEAKKCSNSWICEGDEKCKEKCMADYKGNGTCYYPSPPSKQHPEFFYPTCWCGFDC
;
A
#
# COMPACT_ATOMS: atom_id res chain seq x y z
N MET A 1 45.53 29.53 21.91
CA MET A 1 44.84 28.22 21.79
C MET A 1 43.45 28.33 22.43
N LYS A 2 42.45 28.85 21.71
CA LYS A 2 41.08 29.05 22.26
C LYS A 2 39.93 28.73 21.27
N ASN A 3 40.27 28.30 20.06
CA ASN A 3 39.29 28.12 18.97
C ASN A 3 39.03 26.64 18.63
N SER A 4 39.74 25.69 19.25
CA SER A 4 39.55 24.25 18.97
C SER A 4 38.19 23.74 19.45
N SER A 5 37.69 24.24 20.59
CA SER A 5 36.49 23.70 21.22
C SER A 5 35.20 24.03 20.45
N LEU A 6 35.14 25.20 19.81
CA LEU A 6 34.02 25.62 18.98
C LEU A 6 33.88 24.77 17.71
N LEU A 7 34.99 24.37 17.10
CA LEU A 7 34.98 23.52 15.90
C LEU A 7 34.41 22.13 16.21
N PHE A 8 34.75 21.55 17.37
CA PHE A 8 34.19 20.26 17.80
C PHE A 8 32.67 20.33 18.03
N ILE A 9 32.18 21.41 18.64
CA ILE A 9 30.74 21.58 18.90
C ILE A 9 29.96 21.67 17.58
N LEU A 10 30.47 22.43 16.60
CA LEU A 10 29.83 22.56 15.29
C LEU A 10 29.78 21.22 14.52
N ILE A 11 30.84 20.42 14.60
CA ILE A 11 30.88 19.09 13.97
C ILE A 11 29.85 18.15 14.62
N VAL A 12 29.75 18.14 15.95
CA VAL A 12 28.78 17.31 16.67
C VAL A 12 27.33 17.70 16.33
N VAL A 13 27.03 19.00 16.26
CA VAL A 13 25.68 19.48 15.88
C VAL A 13 25.33 19.11 14.43
N PHE A 14 26.30 19.18 13.51
CA PHE A 14 26.09 18.79 12.10
C PHE A 14 25.81 17.29 11.94
N VAL A 15 26.53 16.45 12.68
CA VAL A 15 26.35 14.99 12.64
C VAL A 15 24.98 14.59 13.20
N ILE A 16 24.54 15.18 14.31
CA ILE A 16 23.22 14.86 14.92
C ILE A 16 22.06 15.32 14.01
N SER A 17 22.19 16.49 13.37
CA SER A 17 21.15 16.99 12.45
C SER A 17 21.08 16.19 11.15
N SER A 18 22.18 15.56 10.73
CA SER A 18 22.22 14.74 9.51
C SER A 18 21.69 13.31 9.72
N SER A 19 21.58 12.85 10.97
CA SER A 19 21.00 11.54 11.32
C SER A 19 19.48 11.49 11.29
N GLU A 20 18.78 12.61 11.06
CA GLU A 20 17.32 12.65 10.89
C GLU A 20 16.86 12.53 9.42
N ASN A 21 17.72 12.09 8.51
CA ASN A 21 17.31 11.61 7.19
C ASN A 21 17.08 10.10 7.19
N GLY A 22 16.47 9.58 8.25
CA GLY A 22 15.73 8.34 8.14
C GLY A 22 14.61 8.57 7.14
N ILE A 23 14.84 8.18 5.89
CA ILE A 23 13.79 8.08 4.88
C ILE A 23 12.75 7.15 5.50
N MET A 24 11.71 7.72 6.13
CA MET A 24 10.52 7.00 6.51
C MET A 24 9.85 6.66 5.19
N ILE A 25 10.28 5.55 4.58
CA ILE A 25 9.49 4.82 3.61
C ILE A 25 8.36 4.22 4.46
N GLY A 26 7.39 5.06 4.81
CA GLY A 26 6.13 4.61 5.36
C GLY A 26 5.44 3.90 4.21
N GLU A 27 5.71 2.59 4.06
CA GLU A 27 4.87 1.75 3.23
C GLU A 27 3.46 1.87 3.83
N ALA A 28 2.56 2.52 3.10
CA ALA A 28 1.17 2.58 3.49
C ALA A 28 0.67 1.13 3.65
N LYS A 29 -0.04 0.86 4.74
CA LYS A 29 -0.45 -0.50 5.07
C LYS A 29 -1.42 -0.93 3.98
N LYS A 30 -1.16 -2.08 3.36
CA LYS A 30 -2.04 -2.58 2.28
C LYS A 30 -3.25 -3.28 2.90
N CYS A 31 -4.44 -2.81 2.57
CA CYS A 31 -5.72 -3.44 2.88
C CYS A 31 -6.37 -4.00 1.61
N SER A 32 -7.33 -4.90 1.78
CA SER A 32 -8.16 -5.39 0.68
C SER A 32 -9.61 -5.60 1.10
N ASN A 33 -10.51 -5.46 0.13
CA ASN A 33 -11.93 -5.78 0.27
C ASN A 33 -12.41 -6.53 -0.98
N SER A 34 -13.49 -7.32 -0.87
CA SER A 34 -14.02 -8.10 -1.98
C SER A 34 -15.54 -8.13 -2.05
N TRP A 35 -16.07 -8.21 -3.27
CA TRP A 35 -17.52 -8.29 -3.55
C TRP A 35 -17.77 -8.99 -4.88
N ILE A 36 -19.04 -9.25 -5.22
CA ILE A 36 -19.41 -9.86 -6.51
C ILE A 36 -19.00 -8.94 -7.67
N CYS A 37 -18.28 -9.46 -8.65
CA CYS A 37 -17.89 -8.71 -9.82
C CYS A 37 -19.08 -8.47 -10.76
N GLU A 38 -19.36 -7.21 -11.07
CA GLU A 38 -20.37 -6.79 -12.06
C GLU A 38 -19.73 -6.32 -13.39
N GLY A 39 -18.41 -6.53 -13.53
CA GLY A 39 -17.57 -6.08 -14.65
C GLY A 39 -16.29 -5.39 -14.15
N ASP A 40 -15.20 -5.56 -14.88
CA ASP A 40 -13.88 -5.02 -14.50
C ASP A 40 -13.87 -3.49 -14.35
N GLU A 41 -14.53 -2.76 -15.26
CA GLU A 41 -14.64 -1.29 -15.16
C GLU A 41 -15.37 -0.87 -13.89
N LYS A 42 -16.54 -1.46 -13.60
CA LYS A 42 -17.30 -1.16 -12.39
C LYS A 42 -16.53 -1.51 -11.12
N CYS A 43 -15.81 -2.64 -11.13
CA CYS A 43 -14.94 -3.06 -10.03
C CYS A 43 -13.85 -2.01 -9.75
N LYS A 44 -13.18 -1.55 -10.80
CA LYS A 44 -12.14 -0.52 -10.72
C LYS A 44 -12.71 0.84 -10.27
N GLU A 45 -13.79 1.30 -10.88
CA GLU A 45 -14.43 2.58 -10.57
C GLU A 45 -14.89 2.62 -9.11
N LYS A 46 -15.57 1.57 -8.64
CA LYS A 46 -16.02 1.47 -7.25
C LYS A 46 -14.86 1.41 -6.26
N CYS A 47 -13.85 0.58 -6.54
CA CYS A 47 -12.66 0.50 -5.68
C CYS A 47 -11.92 1.85 -5.59
N MET A 48 -11.81 2.56 -6.71
CA MET A 48 -11.20 3.89 -6.77
C MET A 48 -12.05 4.94 -6.03
N ALA A 49 -13.37 4.90 -6.16
CA ALA A 49 -14.27 5.85 -5.52
C ALA A 49 -14.32 5.68 -3.99
N ASP A 50 -14.44 4.43 -3.51
CA ASP A 50 -14.66 4.14 -2.09
C ASP A 50 -13.35 4.11 -1.30
N TYR A 51 -12.26 3.63 -1.91
CA TYR A 51 -11.01 3.32 -1.20
C TYR A 51 -9.76 3.98 -1.80
N LYS A 52 -9.89 4.72 -2.91
CA LYS A 52 -8.73 5.20 -3.71
C LYS A 52 -7.78 4.06 -4.10
N GLY A 53 -8.33 2.85 -4.22
CA GLY A 53 -7.60 1.62 -4.51
C GLY A 53 -7.59 1.26 -5.99
N ASN A 54 -7.10 0.05 -6.26
CA ASN A 54 -7.18 -0.60 -7.56
C ASN A 54 -8.00 -1.89 -7.46
N GLY A 55 -9.06 -1.99 -8.26
CA GLY A 55 -9.96 -3.13 -8.31
C GLY A 55 -9.72 -4.00 -9.55
N THR A 56 -9.76 -5.33 -9.40
CA THR A 56 -9.72 -6.29 -10.51
C THR A 56 -10.74 -7.42 -10.30
N CYS A 57 -11.37 -7.90 -11.36
CA CYS A 57 -12.23 -9.06 -11.26
C CYS A 57 -11.43 -10.36 -11.39
N TYR A 58 -11.57 -11.21 -10.38
CA TYR A 58 -11.09 -12.58 -10.38
C TYR A 58 -12.21 -13.52 -10.85
N TYR A 59 -11.99 -14.15 -12.01
CA TYR A 59 -12.87 -15.15 -12.57
C TYR A 59 -12.32 -16.52 -12.18
N PRO A 60 -12.94 -17.23 -11.20
CA PRO A 60 -12.49 -18.57 -10.87
C PRO A 60 -12.61 -19.48 -12.09
N SER A 61 -11.73 -20.46 -12.23
CA SER A 61 -11.85 -21.51 -13.24
C SER A 61 -13.19 -22.25 -13.11
N PRO A 62 -13.76 -22.79 -14.21
CA PRO A 62 -15.02 -23.54 -14.16
C PRO A 62 -14.98 -24.56 -13.03
N PRO A 63 -16.09 -24.72 -12.28
CA PRO A 63 -16.10 -25.59 -11.12
C PRO A 63 -15.67 -26.98 -11.57
N SER A 64 -14.63 -27.52 -10.94
CA SER A 64 -14.39 -28.95 -11.04
C SER A 64 -15.62 -29.65 -10.44
N LYS A 65 -15.94 -30.86 -10.90
CA LYS A 65 -17.08 -31.65 -10.42
C LYS A 65 -17.16 -31.79 -8.89
N GLN A 66 -16.09 -31.44 -8.18
CA GLN A 66 -15.93 -31.48 -6.73
C GLN A 66 -16.54 -30.28 -5.99
N HIS A 67 -16.65 -29.09 -6.61
CA HIS A 67 -17.11 -27.86 -5.93
C HIS A 67 -17.95 -26.94 -6.86
N PRO A 68 -19.25 -27.22 -7.04
CA PRO A 68 -20.13 -26.45 -7.92
C PRO A 68 -20.58 -25.08 -7.35
N GLU A 69 -20.29 -24.78 -6.09
CA GLU A 69 -21.01 -23.73 -5.33
C GLU A 69 -20.34 -22.35 -5.31
N PHE A 70 -19.14 -22.20 -5.90
CA PHE A 70 -18.37 -20.95 -5.86
C PHE A 70 -17.90 -20.52 -7.25
N PHE A 71 -18.85 -20.34 -8.17
CA PHE A 71 -18.58 -19.83 -9.51
C PHE A 71 -19.26 -18.49 -9.76
N TYR A 72 -18.94 -17.50 -8.94
CA TYR A 72 -19.22 -16.11 -9.27
C TYR A 72 -17.91 -15.34 -9.34
N PRO A 73 -17.71 -14.53 -10.39
CA PRO A 73 -16.54 -13.67 -10.46
C PRO A 73 -16.57 -12.72 -9.27
N THR A 74 -15.42 -12.52 -8.64
CA THR A 74 -15.28 -11.70 -7.43
C THR A 74 -14.37 -10.52 -7.74
N CYS A 75 -14.83 -9.31 -7.47
CA CYS A 75 -13.99 -8.11 -7.53
C CYS A 75 -13.09 -8.08 -6.29
N TRP A 76 -11.79 -7.92 -6.51
CA TRP A 76 -10.78 -7.76 -5.47
C TRP A 76 -10.23 -6.34 -5.53
N CYS A 77 -10.42 -5.58 -4.45
CA CYS A 77 -10.00 -4.19 -4.33
C CYS A 77 -8.85 -4.08 -3.34
N GLY A 78 -7.67 -3.72 -3.83
CA GLY A 78 -6.50 -3.43 -3.00
C GLY A 78 -6.32 -1.92 -2.82
N PHE A 79 -6.10 -1.48 -1.59
CA PHE A 79 -5.96 -0.05 -1.26
C PHE A 79 -5.02 0.19 -0.07
N ASP A 80 -4.62 1.44 0.09
CA ASP A 80 -3.82 1.90 1.22
C ASP A 80 -4.72 2.24 2.42
N CYS A 81 -4.37 1.70 3.57
CA CYS A 81 -4.90 1.93 4.90
C CYS A 81 -3.72 2.03 5.89
#